data_AF-Q72L38-F1
#
_entry.id   AF-Q72L38-F1
#
_cell.length_a   1.000
_cell.length_b   1.000
_cell.length_c   1.000
_cell.angle_alpha   90.00
_cell.angle_beta   90.00
_cell.angle_gamma   90.00
#
_symmetry.space_group_name_H-M   'P 1'
#
loop_
_entity.id
_entity.type
_entity.pdbx_description
1 polymer ?
#
loop_
_entity_poly.entity_id
_entity_poly.type
_entity_poly.pdbx_seq_one_letter_code
_entity_poly.pdbx_strand_id
1 'polypeptide(L)'
;MVPQTLAAGDIYPALERGAIDATEFAGPYDDEKLGFYKVARYYYYPSFWEPSAQLSFLVAQREWARLPKEFQEAFQAAASEVNLTMMAKYDALNPPALRRLLAAGVRLRKWPAEIMRKAEEEARALYEEQAAKDPGYRRVYTAYWAFRDEVFRWFAVAELGYQAFAFPSV
;
A
#
# COMPACT_ATOMS: atom_id res chain seq x y z
N MET A 1 9.66 17.47 6.34
CA MET A 1 9.98 17.01 4.97
C MET A 1 8.85 17.39 4.04
N VAL A 2 9.15 17.63 2.77
CA VAL A 2 8.16 17.96 1.73
C VAL A 2 8.02 16.76 0.80
N PRO A 3 6.81 16.20 0.59
CA PRO A 3 6.61 15.10 -0.35
C PRO A 3 7.04 15.48 -1.77
N GLN A 4 7.72 14.57 -2.47
CA GLN A 4 8.09 14.73 -3.87
C GLN A 4 7.53 13.55 -4.67
N THR A 5 6.99 13.82 -5.86
CA THR A 5 6.50 12.79 -6.78
C THR A 5 7.59 12.49 -7.81
N LEU A 6 8.16 11.29 -7.72
CA LEU A 6 9.21 10.80 -8.62
C LEU A 6 8.76 9.49 -9.27
N ALA A 7 9.15 9.26 -10.52
CA ALA A 7 8.96 7.96 -11.15
C ALA A 7 9.91 6.94 -10.51
N ALA A 8 9.53 5.65 -10.51
CA ALA A 8 10.28 4.59 -9.82
C ALA A 8 11.78 4.55 -10.18
N GLY A 9 12.13 4.79 -11.45
CA GLY A 9 13.51 4.81 -11.94
C GLY A 9 14.36 5.98 -11.42
N ASP A 10 13.72 7.06 -10.97
CA ASP A 10 14.38 8.28 -10.52
C ASP A 10 14.60 8.31 -9.00
N ILE A 11 13.93 7.42 -8.25
CA ILE A 11 13.98 7.39 -6.79
C ILE A 11 15.40 7.07 -6.29
N TYR A 12 16.01 5.99 -6.78
CA TYR A 12 17.35 5.58 -6.31
C TYR A 12 18.41 6.67 -6.57
N PRO A 13 18.53 7.24 -7.79
CA PRO A 13 19.47 8.35 -8.02
C PRO A 13 19.17 9.60 -7.19
N ALA A 14 17.90 9.89 -6.87
CA ALA A 14 17.55 11.01 -6.00
C ALA A 14 17.99 10.74 -4.55
N LEU A 15 17.79 9.53 -4.06
CA LEU A 15 18.19 9.11 -2.71
C LEU A 15 19.73 9.06 -2.57
N GLU A 16 20.42 8.49 -3.56
CA GLU A 16 21.90 8.39 -3.58
C GLU A 16 22.57 9.78 -3.59
N ARG A 17 21.99 10.75 -4.29
CA ARG A 17 22.49 12.13 -4.35
C ARG A 17 22.01 13.02 -3.20
N GLY A 18 21.17 12.50 -2.31
CA GLY A 18 20.59 13.27 -1.19
C GLY A 18 19.59 14.35 -1.62
N ALA A 19 18.97 14.22 -2.79
CA ALA A 19 17.87 15.10 -3.22
C ALA A 19 16.55 14.78 -2.51
N ILE A 20 16.41 13.55 -2.01
CA ILE A 20 15.37 13.12 -1.07
C ILE A 20 16.03 12.43 0.12
N ASP A 21 15.46 12.60 1.32
CA ASP A 21 16.01 12.04 2.57
C ASP A 21 15.48 10.64 2.87
N ALA A 22 14.30 10.31 2.34
CA ALA A 22 13.59 9.06 2.54
C ALA A 22 12.72 8.75 1.33
N THR A 23 12.35 7.48 1.19
CA THR A 23 11.44 7.02 0.14
C THR A 23 10.59 5.87 0.64
N GLU A 24 9.47 5.69 -0.05
CA GLU A 24 8.59 4.54 0.04
C GLU A 24 8.26 4.08 -1.39
N PHE A 25 7.91 2.81 -1.56
CA PHE A 25 7.54 2.30 -2.88
C PHE A 25 6.49 1.18 -2.81
N ALA A 26 6.85 -0.01 -2.33
CA ALA A 26 5.88 -1.10 -2.19
C ALA A 26 6.21 -2.03 -1.01
N GLY A 27 7.32 -2.74 -1.09
CA GLY A 27 7.64 -3.80 -0.15
C GLY A 27 8.93 -4.53 -0.51
N PRO A 28 9.34 -5.51 0.32
CA PRO A 28 10.68 -6.07 0.24
C PRO A 28 11.12 -6.53 -1.15
N TYR A 29 10.22 -7.15 -1.93
CA TYR A 29 10.54 -7.68 -3.24
C TYR A 29 10.91 -6.62 -4.27
N ASP A 30 10.15 -5.52 -4.35
CA ASP A 30 10.43 -4.47 -5.33
C ASP A 30 11.45 -3.46 -4.82
N ASP A 31 11.41 -3.14 -3.53
CA ASP A 31 12.36 -2.23 -2.89
C ASP A 31 13.81 -2.78 -2.98
N GLU A 32 13.97 -4.11 -2.90
CA GLU A 32 15.26 -4.78 -3.13
C GLU A 32 15.75 -4.59 -4.57
N LYS A 33 14.88 -4.76 -5.57
CA LYS A 33 15.23 -4.59 -6.99
C LYS A 33 15.61 -3.15 -7.32
N LEU A 34 14.91 -2.20 -6.71
CA LEU A 34 15.20 -0.77 -6.85
C LEU A 34 16.46 -0.36 -6.07
N GLY A 35 16.95 -1.22 -5.17
CA GLY A 35 18.27 -1.11 -4.58
C GLY A 35 18.37 -0.10 -3.45
N PHE A 36 17.26 0.41 -2.91
CA PHE A 36 17.25 1.45 -1.86
C PHE A 36 18.14 1.08 -0.66
N TYR A 37 18.20 -0.21 -0.32
CA TYR A 37 19.02 -0.73 0.77
C TYR A 37 20.52 -0.40 0.67
N LYS A 38 21.03 -0.07 -0.53
CA LYS A 38 22.43 0.31 -0.73
C LYS A 38 22.75 1.68 -0.13
N VAL A 39 21.76 2.57 -0.08
CA VAL A 39 21.91 3.98 0.34
C VAL A 39 21.10 4.32 1.60
N ALA A 40 20.03 3.58 1.90
CA ALA A 40 19.21 3.72 3.11
C ALA A 40 19.13 2.40 3.89
N ARG A 41 19.50 2.43 5.18
CA ARG A 41 19.57 1.22 6.02
C ARG A 41 18.38 1.02 6.95
N TYR A 42 17.59 2.05 7.21
CA TYR A 42 16.42 1.96 8.05
C TYR A 42 15.17 1.71 7.20
N TYR A 43 14.46 0.63 7.50
CA TYR A 43 13.25 0.25 6.78
C TYR A 43 12.08 0.20 7.75
N TYR A 44 11.20 1.20 7.65
CA TYR A 44 10.13 1.39 8.62
C TYR A 44 8.87 0.59 8.26
N TYR A 45 8.13 0.13 9.28
CA TYR A 45 6.88 -0.61 9.12
C TYR A 45 5.87 -0.30 10.24
N PRO A 46 4.55 -0.47 10.02
CA PRO A 46 3.90 -0.79 8.73
C PRO A 46 3.78 0.43 7.80
N SER A 47 3.40 0.20 6.53
CA SER A 47 2.97 1.25 5.61
C SER A 47 1.55 1.70 5.99
N PHE A 48 1.43 2.62 6.97
CA PHE A 48 0.12 3.03 7.48
C PHE A 48 -0.68 3.91 6.50
N TRP A 49 -0.05 4.43 5.45
CA TRP A 49 -0.71 5.16 4.36
C TRP A 49 -1.27 4.22 3.29
N GLU A 50 -0.70 3.02 3.12
CA GLU A 50 -1.13 2.03 2.13
C GLU A 50 -1.18 0.62 2.78
N PRO A 51 -2.28 0.28 3.49
CA PRO A 51 -2.43 -1.03 4.13
C PRO A 51 -2.63 -2.17 3.14
N SER A 52 -3.02 -1.85 1.89
CA SER A 52 -3.10 -2.77 0.77
C SER A 52 -2.95 -2.01 -0.55
N ALA A 53 -2.30 -2.63 -1.54
CA ALA A 53 -2.18 -2.09 -2.88
C ALA A 53 -3.35 -2.59 -3.75
N GLN A 54 -4.39 -1.77 -3.92
CA GLN A 54 -5.48 -2.02 -4.86
C GLN A 54 -5.20 -1.26 -6.16
N LEU A 55 -4.68 -1.95 -7.18
CA LEU A 55 -4.43 -1.37 -8.49
C LEU A 55 -5.69 -1.32 -9.34
N SER A 56 -5.73 -0.39 -10.29
CA SER A 56 -6.89 -0.16 -11.16
C SER A 56 -6.49 -0.20 -12.63
N PHE A 57 -7.29 -0.89 -13.45
CA PHE A 57 -7.28 -0.66 -14.88
C PHE A 57 -8.20 0.51 -15.21
N LEU A 58 -7.66 1.53 -15.89
CA LEU A 58 -8.44 2.63 -16.41
C LEU A 58 -8.67 2.42 -17.90
N VAL A 59 -9.93 2.24 -18.29
CA VAL A 59 -10.32 2.03 -19.69
C VAL A 59 -11.12 3.22 -20.18
N ALA A 60 -10.78 3.74 -21.36
CA ALA A 60 -11.55 4.81 -21.99
C ALA A 60 -13.00 4.34 -22.22
N GLN A 61 -13.97 5.09 -21.69
CA GLN A 61 -15.39 4.70 -21.72
C GLN A 61 -15.91 4.42 -23.13
N ARG A 62 -15.41 5.17 -24.13
CA ARG A 62 -15.76 4.97 -25.55
C ARG A 62 -15.28 3.64 -26.08
N GLU A 63 -14.06 3.23 -25.73
CA GLU A 63 -13.52 1.93 -26.17
C GLU A 63 -14.19 0.78 -25.42
N TRP A 64 -14.47 0.96 -24.12
CA TRP A 64 -15.24 -0.01 -23.34
C TRP A 64 -16.61 -0.30 -23.98
N ALA A 65 -17.35 0.74 -24.35
CA ALA A 65 -18.66 0.62 -24.98
C ALA A 65 -18.63 -0.03 -26.36
N ARG A 66 -17.47 -0.06 -27.03
CA ARG A 66 -17.28 -0.72 -28.34
C ARG A 66 -16.98 -2.21 -28.21
N LEU A 67 -16.56 -2.67 -27.04
CA LEU A 67 -16.31 -4.10 -26.82
C LEU A 67 -17.64 -4.87 -26.88
N PRO A 68 -17.68 -6.02 -27.59
CA PRO A 68 -18.75 -7.00 -27.42
C PRO A 68 -18.92 -7.36 -25.94
N LYS A 69 -20.13 -7.72 -25.53
CA LYS A 69 -20.45 -8.01 -24.14
C LYS A 69 -19.55 -9.10 -23.54
N GLU A 70 -19.25 -10.12 -24.34
CA GLU A 70 -18.40 -11.25 -23.96
C GLU A 70 -16.97 -10.78 -23.63
N PHE A 71 -16.48 -9.73 -24.29
CA PHE A 71 -15.15 -9.16 -24.03
C PHE A 71 -15.15 -8.20 -22.84
N GLN A 72 -16.25 -7.52 -22.57
CA GLN A 72 -16.42 -6.78 -21.32
C GLN A 72 -16.39 -7.75 -20.12
N GLU A 73 -17.12 -8.85 -20.21
CA GLU A 73 -17.15 -9.90 -19.18
C GLU A 73 -15.76 -10.56 -19.02
N ALA A 74 -15.09 -10.92 -20.13
CA ALA A 74 -13.74 -11.47 -20.09
C ALA A 74 -12.73 -10.51 -19.45
N PHE A 75 -12.81 -9.21 -19.75
CA PHE A 75 -11.94 -8.21 -19.14
C PHE A 75 -12.18 -8.09 -17.63
N GLN A 76 -13.44 -8.07 -17.19
CA GLN A 76 -13.78 -8.02 -15.76
C GLN A 76 -13.26 -9.26 -15.02
N ALA A 77 -13.46 -10.45 -15.59
CA ALA A 77 -12.96 -11.69 -15.02
C ALA A 77 -11.43 -11.69 -14.90
N ALA A 78 -10.72 -11.30 -15.97
CA ALA A 78 -9.27 -11.20 -15.96
C ALA A 78 -8.77 -10.16 -14.94
N ALA A 79 -9.43 -9.01 -14.82
CA ALA A 79 -9.07 -7.99 -13.83
C ALA A 79 -9.23 -8.50 -12.39
N SER A 80 -10.31 -9.25 -12.10
CA SER A 80 -10.49 -9.89 -10.79
C SER A 80 -9.44 -10.96 -10.50
N GLU A 81 -9.11 -11.80 -11.48
CA GLU A 81 -8.07 -12.83 -11.34
C GLU A 81 -6.69 -12.20 -11.11
N VAL A 82 -6.33 -11.17 -11.88
CA VAL A 82 -5.06 -10.45 -11.71
C VAL A 82 -4.98 -9.80 -10.33
N ASN A 83 -6.07 -9.22 -9.81
CA ASN A 83 -6.10 -8.64 -8.47
C ASN A 83 -5.71 -9.66 -7.39
N LEU A 84 -6.27 -10.87 -7.46
CA LEU A 84 -5.99 -11.96 -6.51
C LEU A 84 -4.60 -12.56 -6.69
N THR A 85 -4.22 -12.86 -7.93
CA THR A 85 -2.94 -13.51 -8.24
C THR A 85 -1.76 -12.57 -8.00
N MET A 86 -1.92 -11.26 -8.20
CA MET A 86 -0.92 -10.26 -7.84
C MET A 86 -0.65 -10.27 -6.34
N MET A 87 -1.69 -10.20 -5.50
CA MET A 87 -1.55 -10.25 -4.04
C MET A 87 -0.83 -11.54 -3.59
N ALA A 88 -1.31 -12.70 -4.04
CA ALA A 88 -0.71 -13.99 -3.71
C ALA A 88 0.77 -14.09 -4.14
N LYS A 89 1.11 -13.47 -5.28
CA LYS A 89 2.50 -13.40 -5.75
C LYS A 89 3.37 -12.56 -4.82
N TYR A 90 2.89 -11.42 -4.33
CA TYR A 90 3.62 -10.62 -3.34
C TYR A 90 3.79 -11.35 -2.01
N ASP A 91 2.78 -12.07 -1.55
CA ASP A 91 2.87 -12.90 -0.34
C ASP A 91 3.97 -13.96 -0.46
N ALA A 92 4.17 -14.54 -1.64
CA ALA A 92 5.23 -15.52 -1.89
C ALA A 92 6.63 -14.89 -2.05
N LEU A 93 6.72 -13.69 -2.63
CA LEU A 93 7.98 -13.06 -3.03
C LEU A 93 8.59 -12.14 -1.95
N ASN A 94 7.75 -11.51 -1.12
CA ASN A 94 8.21 -10.62 -0.06
C ASN A 94 9.03 -11.33 1.03
N PRO A 95 8.66 -12.52 1.54
CA PRO A 95 9.43 -13.20 2.58
C PRO A 95 10.90 -13.51 2.20
N PRO A 96 11.22 -14.12 1.04
CA PRO A 96 12.62 -14.33 0.66
C PRO A 96 13.37 -13.03 0.38
N ALA A 97 12.72 -12.00 -0.16
CA ALA A 97 13.34 -10.68 -0.36
C ALA A 97 13.67 -9.99 0.96
N LEU A 98 12.76 -10.03 1.93
CA LEU A 98 13.01 -9.49 3.27
C LEU A 98 14.22 -10.16 3.93
N ARG A 99 14.34 -11.49 3.83
CA ARG A 99 15.52 -12.20 4.35
C ARG A 99 16.82 -11.72 3.70
N ARG A 100 16.83 -11.48 2.39
CA ARG A 100 18.01 -10.95 1.69
C ARG A 100 18.33 -9.52 2.10
N LEU A 101 17.32 -8.66 2.25
CA LEU A 101 17.50 -7.28 2.74
C LEU A 101 18.11 -7.26 4.15
N LEU A 102 17.59 -8.10 5.06
CA LEU A 102 18.14 -8.24 6.41
C LEU A 102 19.59 -8.75 6.39
N ALA A 103 19.89 -9.77 5.58
CA ALA A 103 21.25 -10.26 5.38
C ALA A 103 22.19 -9.21 4.77
N ALA A 104 21.65 -8.29 3.96
CA ALA A 104 22.36 -7.15 3.40
C ALA A 104 22.52 -5.97 4.37
N GLY A 105 22.08 -6.11 5.63
CA GLY A 105 22.27 -5.14 6.70
C GLY A 105 21.16 -4.10 6.87
N VAL A 106 19.99 -4.30 6.24
CA VAL A 106 18.80 -3.48 6.50
C VAL A 106 18.30 -3.69 7.92
N ARG A 107 17.88 -2.60 8.57
CA ARG A 107 17.37 -2.56 9.94
C ARG A 107 15.89 -2.21 9.92
N LEU A 108 15.05 -3.18 10.25
CA LEU A 108 13.62 -2.95 10.43
C LEU A 108 13.37 -2.02 11.62
N ARG A 109 12.43 -1.09 11.45
CA ARG A 109 12.00 -0.15 12.48
C ARG A 109 10.49 -0.08 12.53
N LYS A 110 9.89 -0.54 13.63
CA LYS A 110 8.48 -0.28 13.86
C LYS A 110 8.27 1.21 14.08
N TRP A 111 7.26 1.80 13.47
CA TRP A 111 6.86 3.17 13.78
C TRP A 111 6.48 3.30 15.26
N PRO A 112 6.94 4.35 15.96
CA PRO A 112 6.41 4.72 17.26
C PRO A 112 4.89 4.89 17.21
N ALA A 113 4.17 4.36 18.21
CA ALA A 113 2.72 4.43 18.25
C ALA A 113 2.18 5.87 18.25
N GLU A 114 2.93 6.80 18.85
CA GLU A 114 2.60 8.23 18.86
C GLU A 114 2.61 8.86 17.46
N ILE A 115 3.55 8.45 16.59
CA ILE A 115 3.64 8.92 15.21
C ILE A 115 2.46 8.39 14.41
N MET A 116 2.16 7.09 14.52
CA MET A 116 1.02 6.51 13.80
C MET A 116 -0.32 7.11 14.23
N ARG A 117 -0.53 7.33 15.55
CA ARG A 117 -1.74 7.97 16.06
C ARG A 117 -1.87 9.40 15.56
N LYS A 118 -0.78 10.18 15.55
CA LYS A 118 -0.82 11.55 15.03
C LYS A 118 -1.06 11.57 13.52
N ALA A 119 -0.47 10.65 12.77
CA ALA A 119 -0.72 10.52 11.34
C ALA A 119 -2.19 10.18 11.03
N GLU A 120 -2.81 9.28 11.80
CA GLU A 120 -4.24 8.95 11.66
C GLU A 120 -5.14 10.16 11.96
N GLU A 121 -4.82 10.93 13.01
CA GLU A 121 -5.53 12.16 13.37
C GLU A 121 -5.49 13.19 12.24
N GLU A 122 -4.30 13.49 11.72
CA GLU A 122 -4.12 14.45 10.62
C GLU A 122 -4.76 13.96 9.31
N ALA A 123 -4.63 12.66 9.00
CA ALA A 123 -5.28 12.08 7.83
C ALA A 123 -6.80 12.19 7.91
N ARG A 124 -7.38 11.91 9.08
CA ARG A 124 -8.83 12.03 9.29
C ARG A 124 -9.30 13.48 9.15
N ALA A 125 -8.56 14.44 9.71
CA ALA A 125 -8.88 15.86 9.55
C ALA A 125 -8.88 16.27 8.07
N LEU A 126 -7.85 15.86 7.32
CA LEU A 126 -7.77 16.09 5.88
C LEU A 126 -8.96 15.47 5.13
N TYR A 127 -9.31 14.21 5.42
CA TYR A 127 -10.42 13.54 4.74
C TYR A 127 -11.77 14.21 5.02
N GLU A 128 -12.02 14.66 6.24
CA GLU A 128 -13.22 15.43 6.58
C GLU A 128 -13.25 16.78 5.84
N GLU A 129 -12.11 17.46 5.73
CA GLU A 129 -11.98 18.69 4.94
C GLU A 129 -12.29 18.43 3.45
N GLN A 130 -11.76 17.36 2.86
CA GLN A 130 -12.07 16.99 1.47
C GLN A 130 -13.55 16.64 1.30
N ALA A 131 -14.12 15.86 2.22
CA ALA A 131 -15.52 15.51 2.20
C ALA A 131 -16.43 16.74 2.36
N ALA A 132 -16.01 17.78 3.07
CA ALA A 132 -16.78 19.03 3.19
C ALA A 132 -16.82 19.82 1.87
N LYS A 133 -15.82 19.65 1.00
CA LYS A 133 -15.68 20.39 -0.27
C LYS A 133 -16.31 19.66 -1.46
N ASP A 134 -16.33 18.33 -1.44
CA ASP A 134 -16.78 17.51 -2.58
C ASP A 134 -17.85 16.48 -2.14
N PRO A 135 -19.11 16.63 -2.59
CA PRO A 135 -20.17 15.67 -2.31
C PRO A 135 -19.91 14.25 -2.83
N GLY A 136 -19.20 14.11 -3.96
CA GLY A 136 -18.78 12.83 -4.51
C GLY A 136 -17.74 12.14 -3.62
N TYR A 137 -16.73 12.91 -3.16
CA TYR A 137 -15.78 12.43 -2.17
C TYR A 137 -16.50 12.00 -0.89
N ARG A 138 -17.40 12.83 -0.36
CA ARG A 138 -18.17 12.53 0.87
C ARG A 138 -18.93 11.22 0.74
N ARG A 139 -19.57 10.96 -0.40
CA ARG A 139 -20.31 9.72 -0.64
C ARG A 139 -19.41 8.48 -0.53
N VAL A 140 -18.24 8.50 -1.18
CA VAL A 140 -17.29 7.38 -1.14
C VAL A 140 -16.68 7.23 0.24
N TYR A 141 -16.24 8.34 0.84
CA TYR A 141 -15.65 8.39 2.17
C TYR A 141 -16.58 7.79 3.24
N THR A 142 -17.84 8.23 3.30
CA THR A 142 -18.81 7.71 4.28
C THR A 142 -19.05 6.20 4.11
N ALA A 143 -19.19 5.72 2.87
CA ALA A 143 -19.38 4.30 2.61
C ALA A 143 -18.14 3.47 2.99
N TYR A 144 -16.95 3.97 2.69
CA TYR A 144 -15.68 3.32 3.04
C TYR A 144 -15.52 3.17 4.55
N TRP A 145 -15.74 4.23 5.33
CA TRP A 145 -15.56 4.18 6.78
C TRP A 145 -16.58 3.27 7.47
N ALA A 146 -17.84 3.29 7.04
CA ALA A 146 -18.85 2.38 7.58
C ALA A 146 -18.44 0.91 7.38
N PHE A 147 -18.02 0.55 6.16
CA PHE A 147 -17.58 -0.80 5.86
C PHE A 147 -16.29 -1.19 6.60
N ARG A 148 -15.29 -0.30 6.62
CA ARG A 148 -14.03 -0.50 7.35
C ARG A 148 -14.29 -0.78 8.82
N ASP A 149 -15.13 0.02 9.49
CA ASP A 149 -15.38 -0.11 10.92
C ASP A 149 -16.10 -1.41 11.27
N GLU A 150 -16.92 -1.95 10.38
CA GLU A 150 -17.54 -3.28 10.54
C GLU A 150 -16.52 -4.40 10.35
N VAL A 151 -15.76 -4.35 9.24
CA VAL A 151 -14.75 -5.38 8.94
C VAL A 151 -13.66 -5.40 10.00
N PHE A 152 -13.21 -4.25 10.49
CA PHE A 152 -12.16 -4.17 11.51
C PHE A 152 -12.61 -4.79 12.83
N ARG A 153 -13.90 -4.66 13.22
CA ARG A 153 -14.43 -5.35 14.40
C ARG A 153 -14.41 -6.86 14.23
N TRP A 154 -14.80 -7.36 13.06
CA TRP A 154 -14.73 -8.79 12.77
C TRP A 154 -13.28 -9.30 12.75
N PHE A 155 -12.39 -8.59 12.08
CA PHE A 155 -10.98 -8.98 11.94
C PHE A 155 -10.22 -8.87 13.26
N ALA A 156 -10.61 -7.96 14.16
CA ALA A 156 -10.05 -7.89 15.51
C ALA A 156 -10.30 -9.17 16.32
N VAL A 157 -11.40 -9.87 16.06
CA VAL A 157 -11.76 -11.13 16.75
C VAL A 157 -11.09 -12.33 16.08
N ALA A 158 -11.31 -12.50 14.77
CA ALA A 158 -10.87 -13.70 14.06
C ALA A 158 -9.40 -13.60 13.61
N GLU A 159 -9.11 -12.69 12.68
CA GLU A 159 -7.78 -12.59 12.05
C GLU A 159 -6.70 -12.17 13.03
N LEU A 160 -6.89 -11.04 13.73
CA LEU A 160 -5.92 -10.52 14.69
C LEU A 160 -5.75 -11.48 15.87
N GLY A 161 -6.83 -12.13 16.33
CA GLY A 161 -6.77 -13.13 17.40
C GLY A 161 -5.89 -14.33 17.02
N TYR A 162 -6.07 -14.86 15.80
CA TYR A 162 -5.22 -15.95 15.30
C TYR A 162 -3.78 -15.47 15.05
N GLN A 163 -3.59 -14.32 14.40
CA GLN A 163 -2.26 -13.77 14.10
C GLN A 163 -1.44 -13.54 15.37
N ALA A 164 -2.05 -13.00 16.43
CA ALA A 164 -1.39 -12.80 17.72
C ALA A 164 -0.99 -14.12 18.41
N PHE A 165 -1.71 -15.22 18.15
CA PHE A 165 -1.39 -16.55 18.68
C PHE A 165 -0.33 -17.28 17.83
N ALA A 166 -0.47 -17.24 16.50
CA ALA A 166 0.26 -18.10 15.58
C ALA A 166 1.53 -17.47 14.98
N PHE A 167 1.60 -16.13 14.85
CA PHE A 167 2.72 -15.47 14.19
C PHE A 167 3.86 -15.18 15.19
N PRO A 168 5.12 -15.25 14.75
CA PRO A 168 6.24 -14.87 15.61
C PRO A 168 6.24 -13.37 15.89
N SER A 169 6.61 -12.99 17.11
CA SER A 169 6.94 -11.60 17.42
C SER A 169 8.16 -11.15 16.61
N VAL A 170 8.06 -9.97 15.98
CA VAL A 170 9.09 -9.36 15.12
C VAL A 170 9.73 -8.15 15.80
#